data_AF-A0A7J3EDT7-F1
#
_entry.id   AF-A0A7J3EDT7-F1
#
_cell.length_a   1.000
_cell.length_b   1.000
_cell.length_c   1.000
_cell.angle_alpha   90.00
_cell.angle_beta   90.00
_cell.angle_gamma   90.00
#
_symmetry.space_group_name_H-M   'P 1'
#
loop_
_entity.id
_entity.type
_entity.pdbx_description
1 polymer ?
#
loop_
_entity_poly.entity_id
_entity_poly.type
_entity_poly.pdbx_seq_one_letter_code
_entity_poly.pdbx_strand_id
1 'polypeptide(L)'
;MKIKLNAKLILSTLILTVFTTSPLYVRWVQAAPAVHGRILYVYDIDEDGNTFISINLIYSGLSHGSSWITVPSYLNWSYVVSDAVLNNVEVKSISRYGSLDPFWENFTFSFTSASKFINLTISYSVPLYTFIFEPNGLFYSSHIEYANDLKGTAEIVLPPNSTVASDDVSIIVDSTIKKPSNLLITRFPKNRVLVSCSTESNSRIMIYFTLKNLLKEEEYDLGIFSFHAPARYAEYARRILNLYNRSLPIFLDVFGVNVTNITVTFFLPSRSELLSGLGGYVPFTGGQPGDIHLNIFYMRTISGSIELIALHELTHHMVWYAGVGPTRLWVHEGMAEYFSMEIGWILGYGEAVSTHRSEVERILATIGDKYGFVQSWSMGSTPSNVIAYYAASYKIFKTLGDKYGGFEYYKRFFEVVKDMGSVNDDSSIITALGQAANNTTEVLEMFKRWGFTGVSAIEEIAIIMEKARKTVEDLSILLQPFKLIAQILISMALEAYSKGYYSRAMLYANSAVTVAANAPILCLITYGFVIFFIARLAYKRRVKPKPSKPELLFCPYCGARLPRGALYCPYCGQRVQY
;
A
#
# COMPACT_ATOMS: atom_id res chain seq x y z
N MET A 1 67.28 23.77 34.89
CA MET A 1 67.16 23.62 33.42
C MET A 1 65.69 23.38 33.09
N LYS A 2 64.98 24.38 32.58
CA LYS A 2 63.53 24.31 32.30
C LYS A 2 63.31 23.53 31.01
N ILE A 3 62.86 22.27 31.12
CA ILE A 3 62.34 21.53 29.97
C ILE A 3 60.84 21.79 29.93
N LYS A 4 60.42 22.60 28.95
CA LYS A 4 59.01 22.76 28.57
C LYS A 4 58.54 21.42 27.96
N LEU A 5 57.84 20.61 28.74
CA LEU A 5 57.12 19.45 28.21
C LEU A 5 55.81 19.94 27.56
N ASN A 6 55.70 19.76 26.26
CA ASN A 6 54.55 20.17 25.44
C ASN A 6 53.28 19.40 25.83
N ALA A 7 52.33 20.08 26.47
CA ALA A 7 51.01 19.55 26.82
C ALA A 7 50.20 19.02 25.62
N LYS A 8 50.55 19.41 24.38
CA LYS A 8 49.94 18.88 23.15
C LYS A 8 50.40 17.46 22.77
N LEU A 9 51.56 17.00 23.26
CA LEU A 9 52.06 15.67 22.94
C LEU A 9 51.51 14.59 23.90
N ILE A 10 51.17 14.97 25.14
CA ILE A 10 50.53 14.06 26.11
C ILE A 10 49.04 13.86 25.76
N LEU A 11 48.37 14.89 25.22
CA LEU A 11 46.97 14.77 24.80
C LEU A 11 46.81 13.92 23.54
N SER A 12 47.80 13.91 22.63
CA SER A 12 47.77 13.08 21.42
C SER A 12 48.12 11.61 21.68
N THR A 13 48.97 11.30 22.67
CA THR A 13 49.19 9.91 23.10
C THR A 13 48.05 9.35 23.95
N LEU A 14 47.36 10.19 24.75
CA LEU A 14 46.18 9.73 25.50
C LEU A 14 44.98 9.41 24.59
N ILE A 15 44.80 10.16 23.50
CA ILE A 15 43.72 9.93 22.51
C ILE A 15 44.00 8.70 21.64
N LEU A 16 45.27 8.32 21.43
CA LEU A 16 45.61 7.12 20.64
C LEU A 16 45.50 5.81 21.43
N THR A 17 45.57 5.83 22.77
CA THR A 17 45.32 4.66 23.63
C THR A 17 43.85 4.42 23.95
N VAL A 18 42.96 5.39 23.69
CA VAL A 18 41.51 5.22 23.90
C VAL A 18 40.80 4.63 22.66
N PHE A 19 41.48 4.51 21.51
CA PHE A 19 40.90 3.96 20.27
C PHE A 19 41.39 2.55 19.88
N THR A 20 42.14 1.84 20.74
CA THR A 20 42.60 0.45 20.46
C THR A 20 42.16 -0.61 21.46
N THR A 21 41.36 -0.26 22.47
CA THR A 21 40.59 -1.25 23.22
C THR A 21 39.15 -1.19 22.75
N SER A 22 38.88 -1.79 21.58
CA SER A 22 37.55 -2.36 21.36
C SER A 22 37.29 -3.22 22.60
N PRO A 23 36.23 -3.01 23.39
CA PRO A 23 35.78 -4.09 24.22
C PRO A 23 35.49 -5.20 23.22
N LEU A 24 36.28 -6.27 23.27
CA LEU A 24 35.80 -7.57 22.86
C LEU A 24 34.55 -7.77 23.70
N TYR A 25 33.42 -7.29 23.18
CA TYR A 25 32.13 -7.88 23.46
C TYR A 25 32.30 -9.30 22.98
N VAL A 26 32.83 -10.14 23.86
CA VAL A 26 32.47 -11.53 23.91
C VAL A 26 30.96 -11.46 24.06
N ARG A 27 30.26 -11.47 22.92
CA ARG A 27 28.92 -12.04 22.88
C ARG A 27 29.14 -13.38 23.55
N TRP A 28 28.67 -13.49 24.79
CA TRP A 28 28.33 -14.77 25.35
C TRP A 28 27.37 -15.35 24.31
N VAL A 29 27.91 -16.14 23.39
CA VAL A 29 27.11 -17.05 22.60
C VAL A 29 26.59 -17.99 23.67
N GLN A 30 25.42 -17.68 24.21
CA GLN A 30 24.64 -18.66 24.94
C GLN A 30 24.61 -19.86 24.00
N ALA A 31 25.24 -20.96 24.43
CA ALA A 31 25.14 -22.21 23.73
C ALA A 31 23.64 -22.42 23.44
N ALA A 32 23.30 -22.73 22.18
CA ALA A 32 21.93 -23.05 21.84
C ALA A 32 21.43 -24.08 22.87
N PRO A 33 20.23 -23.89 23.46
CA PRO A 33 19.71 -24.83 24.43
C PRO A 33 19.81 -26.24 23.84
N ALA A 34 20.35 -27.18 24.63
CA ALA A 34 20.47 -28.55 24.15
C ALA A 34 19.07 -29.05 23.77
N VAL A 35 18.97 -29.68 22.60
CA VAL A 35 17.70 -30.24 22.12
C VAL A 35 17.46 -31.53 22.90
N HIS A 36 16.40 -31.56 23.69
CA HIS A 36 16.05 -32.70 24.54
C HIS A 36 14.79 -33.44 24.08
N GLY A 37 13.98 -32.82 23.22
CA GLY A 37 12.74 -33.39 22.72
C GLY A 37 12.44 -33.07 21.26
N ARG A 38 11.33 -33.62 20.76
CA ARG A 38 10.83 -33.43 19.40
C ARG A 38 9.36 -33.05 19.43
N ILE A 39 8.95 -32.26 18.46
CA ILE A 39 7.56 -31.89 18.25
C ILE A 39 7.17 -32.06 16.78
N LEU A 40 6.01 -32.67 16.54
CA LEU A 40 5.46 -32.92 15.21
C LEU A 40 4.05 -32.32 15.13
N TYR A 41 3.87 -31.36 14.23
CA TYR A 41 2.56 -30.83 13.84
C TYR A 41 2.03 -31.62 12.65
N VAL A 42 0.87 -32.23 12.77
CA VAL A 42 0.19 -32.93 11.68
C VAL A 42 -1.08 -32.17 11.32
N TYR A 43 -1.21 -31.82 10.04
CA TYR A 43 -2.39 -31.20 9.46
C TYR A 43 -2.99 -32.18 8.46
N ASP A 44 -4.15 -32.75 8.77
CA ASP A 44 -4.88 -33.64 7.88
C ASP A 44 -6.07 -32.89 7.28
N ILE A 45 -5.98 -32.55 5.99
CA ILE A 45 -6.94 -31.69 5.29
C ILE A 45 -7.86 -32.53 4.40
N ASP A 46 -9.17 -32.47 4.65
CA ASP A 46 -10.16 -33.19 3.85
C ASP A 46 -10.47 -32.50 2.51
N GLU A 47 -11.40 -33.06 1.75
CA GLU A 47 -11.83 -32.51 0.46
C GLU A 47 -12.59 -31.18 0.55
N ASP A 48 -13.15 -30.89 1.72
CA ASP A 48 -13.88 -29.66 2.02
C ASP A 48 -12.97 -28.52 2.52
N GLY A 49 -11.73 -28.84 2.88
CA GLY A 49 -10.75 -27.91 3.46
C GLY A 49 -10.83 -27.84 4.98
N ASN A 50 -11.65 -28.68 5.62
CA ASN A 50 -11.62 -28.87 7.06
C ASN A 50 -10.31 -29.55 7.43
N THR A 51 -9.70 -29.09 8.52
CA THR A 51 -8.37 -29.54 8.92
C THR A 51 -8.42 -30.10 10.34
N PHE A 52 -8.08 -31.38 10.46
CA PHE A 52 -7.76 -31.99 11.74
C PHE A 52 -6.30 -31.72 12.06
N ILE A 53 -6.03 -31.21 13.26
CA ILE A 53 -4.70 -30.80 13.71
C ILE A 53 -4.32 -31.66 14.91
N SER A 54 -3.18 -32.33 14.80
CA SER A 54 -2.58 -33.11 15.88
C SER A 54 -1.18 -32.61 16.15
N ILE A 55 -0.85 -32.35 17.41
CA ILE A 55 0.49 -31.92 17.81
C ILE A 55 1.07 -32.95 18.76
N ASN A 56 2.16 -33.60 18.35
CA ASN A 56 2.79 -34.70 19.08
C ASN A 56 4.13 -34.23 19.63
N LEU A 57 4.23 -34.17 20.94
CA LEU A 57 5.44 -33.78 21.67
C LEU A 57 6.03 -35.02 22.36
N ILE A 58 7.32 -35.23 22.15
CA ILE A 58 8.06 -36.38 22.67
C ILE A 58 9.34 -35.92 23.37
N TYR A 59 9.52 -36.31 24.62
CA TYR A 59 10.84 -36.31 25.27
C TYR A 59 11.27 -37.74 25.59
N SER A 60 12.57 -38.00 25.45
CA SER A 60 13.20 -39.28 25.76
C SER A 60 14.44 -39.07 26.62
N GLY A 61 14.61 -39.90 27.65
CA GLY A 61 15.76 -39.85 28.57
C GLY A 61 15.58 -38.91 29.77
N LEU A 62 14.43 -38.25 29.92
CA LEU A 62 14.13 -37.32 31.02
C LEU A 62 13.09 -37.91 31.97
N SER A 63 13.42 -38.00 33.26
CA SER A 63 12.47 -38.42 34.30
C SER A 63 11.57 -37.29 34.81
N HIS A 64 11.97 -36.04 34.57
CA HIS A 64 11.22 -34.84 34.89
C HIS A 64 11.62 -33.71 33.94
N GLY A 65 10.72 -32.74 33.75
CA GLY A 65 10.97 -31.56 32.93
C GLY A 65 9.77 -30.62 32.89
N SER A 66 9.90 -29.55 32.12
CA SER A 66 8.80 -28.64 31.79
C SER A 66 8.88 -28.24 30.32
N SER A 67 7.73 -27.93 29.75
CA SER A 67 7.61 -27.51 28.36
C SER A 67 6.40 -26.62 28.19
N TRP A 68 6.31 -25.99 27.03
CA TRP A 68 5.16 -25.22 26.64
C TRP A 68 4.94 -25.25 25.13
N ILE A 69 3.71 -24.99 24.72
CA ILE A 69 3.27 -24.98 23.33
C ILE A 69 2.07 -24.04 23.16
N THR A 70 1.92 -23.44 21.99
CA THR A 70 0.71 -22.66 21.67
C THR A 70 -0.48 -23.52 21.27
N VAL A 71 -1.64 -23.21 21.86
CA VAL A 71 -2.94 -23.84 21.58
C VAL A 71 -3.96 -22.77 21.21
N PRO A 72 -5.02 -23.09 20.44
CA PRO A 72 -6.00 -22.09 20.05
C PRO A 72 -6.88 -21.64 21.23
N SER A 73 -7.19 -20.35 21.30
CA SER A 73 -8.06 -19.73 22.33
C SER A 73 -9.56 -19.84 22.02
N TYR A 74 -9.91 -19.95 20.74
CA TYR A 74 -11.27 -19.75 20.22
C TYR A 74 -12.02 -21.06 19.95
N LEU A 75 -11.41 -22.21 20.26
CA LEU A 75 -12.01 -23.52 20.08
C LEU A 75 -11.56 -24.50 21.16
N ASN A 76 -12.36 -25.53 21.36
CA ASN A 76 -12.02 -26.61 22.27
C ASN A 76 -10.96 -27.52 21.65
N TRP A 77 -9.94 -27.82 22.44
CA TRP A 77 -8.91 -28.80 22.12
C TRP A 77 -8.79 -29.80 23.27
N SER A 78 -8.22 -30.96 22.98
CA SER A 78 -8.00 -32.02 23.97
C SER A 78 -6.55 -32.46 23.93
N TYR A 79 -6.09 -33.09 25.02
CA TYR A 79 -4.77 -33.68 25.07
C TYR A 79 -4.80 -35.08 25.70
N VAL A 80 -3.89 -35.93 25.23
CA VAL A 80 -3.64 -37.27 25.77
C VAL A 80 -2.16 -37.37 26.10
N VAL A 81 -1.84 -37.85 27.30
CA VAL A 81 -0.47 -38.12 27.73
C VAL A 81 -0.28 -39.61 27.94
N SER A 82 0.87 -40.13 27.49
CA SER A 82 1.32 -41.50 27.73
C SER A 82 2.69 -41.48 28.39
N ASP A 83 2.93 -42.49 29.25
CA ASP A 83 4.21 -42.75 29.95
C ASP A 83 4.70 -41.63 30.89
N ALA A 84 3.87 -40.64 31.19
CA ALA A 84 4.15 -39.56 32.12
C ALA A 84 2.88 -39.03 32.80
N VAL A 85 3.08 -38.30 33.90
CA VAL A 85 2.04 -37.50 34.57
C VAL A 85 2.35 -36.03 34.37
N LEU A 86 1.37 -35.27 33.86
CA LEU A 86 1.47 -33.82 33.79
C LEU A 86 1.14 -33.19 35.16
N ASN A 87 1.95 -32.23 35.57
CA ASN A 87 1.80 -31.44 36.79
C ASN A 87 1.88 -29.95 36.43
N ASN A 88 1.35 -29.05 37.28
CA ASN A 88 1.39 -27.60 37.07
C ASN A 88 0.92 -27.19 35.65
N VAL A 89 -0.21 -27.76 35.23
CA VAL A 89 -0.79 -27.51 33.91
C VAL A 89 -1.50 -26.16 33.93
N GLU A 90 -1.06 -25.25 33.07
CA GLU A 90 -1.59 -23.89 32.99
C GLU A 90 -1.82 -23.50 31.53
N VAL A 91 -2.91 -22.79 31.27
CA VAL A 91 -3.19 -22.14 29.99
C VAL A 91 -3.24 -20.64 30.26
N LYS A 92 -2.40 -19.86 29.57
CA LYS A 92 -2.27 -18.41 29.78
C LYS A 92 -2.37 -17.67 28.46
N SER A 93 -3.09 -16.56 28.46
CA SER A 93 -3.13 -15.65 27.32
C SER A 93 -1.74 -15.12 26.99
N ILE A 94 -1.41 -15.04 25.70
CA ILE A 94 -0.14 -14.51 25.22
C ILE A 94 -0.30 -13.02 24.99
N SER A 95 0.69 -12.22 25.40
CA SER A 95 0.75 -10.81 25.04
C SER A 95 1.66 -10.63 23.83
N ARG A 96 1.13 -10.09 22.73
CA ARG A 96 1.90 -9.72 21.53
C ARG A 96 1.68 -8.25 21.22
N TYR A 97 2.77 -7.53 20.96
CA TYR A 97 2.74 -6.11 20.55
C TYR A 97 1.95 -5.16 21.49
N GLY A 98 1.86 -5.52 22.77
CA GLY A 98 1.16 -4.74 23.80
C GLY A 98 -0.32 -5.07 23.97
N SER A 99 -0.85 -6.08 23.27
CA SER A 99 -2.23 -6.57 23.40
C SER A 99 -2.26 -8.08 23.64
N LEU A 100 -3.38 -8.62 24.14
CA LEU A 100 -3.57 -10.07 24.21
C LEU A 100 -3.76 -10.64 22.80
N ASP A 101 -3.16 -11.80 22.54
CA ASP A 101 -3.33 -12.54 21.29
C ASP A 101 -4.75 -13.13 21.26
N PRO A 102 -5.59 -12.76 20.28
CA PRO A 102 -6.98 -13.21 20.24
C PRO A 102 -7.13 -14.65 19.74
N PHE A 103 -6.07 -15.26 19.19
CA PHE A 103 -6.14 -16.58 18.54
C PHE A 103 -5.37 -17.68 19.28
N TRP A 104 -4.34 -17.34 20.05
CA TRP A 104 -3.42 -18.31 20.64
C TRP A 104 -3.16 -18.08 22.14
N GLU A 105 -3.14 -19.17 22.89
CA GLU A 105 -2.76 -19.23 24.29
C GLU A 105 -1.52 -20.10 24.49
N ASN A 106 -0.80 -19.84 25.56
CA ASN A 106 0.34 -20.63 25.99
C ASN A 106 -0.13 -21.75 26.92
N PHE A 107 -0.02 -22.99 26.45
CA PHE A 107 -0.18 -24.19 27.26
C PHE A 107 1.16 -24.60 27.86
N THR A 108 1.35 -24.34 29.14
CA THR A 108 2.57 -24.65 29.91
C THR A 108 2.31 -25.80 30.87
N PHE A 109 3.26 -26.71 30.99
CA PHE A 109 3.15 -27.84 31.92
C PHE A 109 4.52 -28.31 32.41
N SER A 110 4.52 -28.98 33.56
CA SER A 110 5.64 -29.80 34.04
C SER A 110 5.27 -31.28 33.91
N PHE A 111 6.25 -32.18 33.84
CA PHE A 111 5.98 -33.62 33.75
C PHE A 111 6.95 -34.43 34.60
N THR A 112 6.47 -35.60 35.02
CA THR A 112 7.29 -36.65 35.65
C THR A 112 7.04 -37.99 34.94
N SER A 113 8.10 -38.73 34.66
CA SER A 113 8.06 -40.01 33.95
C SER A 113 9.00 -41.03 34.59
N ALA A 114 8.45 -42.18 34.97
CA ALA A 114 9.24 -43.31 35.47
C ALA A 114 10.01 -44.01 34.33
N SER A 115 9.42 -44.09 33.14
CA SER A 115 10.02 -44.69 31.93
C SER A 115 11.04 -43.77 31.26
N LYS A 116 11.21 -42.54 31.77
CA LYS A 116 11.99 -41.46 31.15
C LYS A 116 11.51 -41.14 29.73
N PHE A 117 10.23 -41.35 29.47
CA PHE A 117 9.60 -41.13 28.18
C PHE A 117 8.26 -40.44 28.39
N ILE A 118 7.98 -39.43 27.57
CA ILE A 118 6.68 -38.77 27.53
C ILE A 118 6.28 -38.64 26.07
N ASN A 119 5.02 -38.96 25.79
CA ASN A 119 4.38 -38.66 24.53
C ASN A 119 3.04 -37.98 24.82
N LEU A 120 2.97 -36.70 24.45
CA LEU A 120 1.82 -35.83 24.60
C LEU A 120 1.26 -35.52 23.23
N THR A 121 -0.01 -35.86 23.01
CA THR A 121 -0.74 -35.53 21.79
C THR A 121 -1.84 -34.52 22.10
N ILE A 122 -1.80 -33.36 21.46
CA ILE A 122 -2.88 -32.36 21.47
C ILE A 122 -3.66 -32.48 20.17
N SER A 123 -4.99 -32.35 20.21
CA SER A 123 -5.83 -32.50 19.02
C SER A 123 -7.04 -31.58 19.00
N TYR A 124 -7.32 -31.03 17.81
CA TYR A 124 -8.47 -30.18 17.52
C TYR A 124 -8.79 -30.16 16.03
N SER A 125 -10.00 -29.73 15.66
CA SER A 125 -10.43 -29.59 14.27
C SER A 125 -10.88 -28.17 13.98
N VAL A 126 -10.59 -27.68 12.79
CA VAL A 126 -11.04 -26.36 12.34
C VAL A 126 -11.70 -26.50 10.96
N PRO A 127 -12.97 -26.11 10.81
CA PRO A 127 -13.64 -26.15 9.52
C PRO A 127 -13.05 -25.10 8.59
N LEU A 128 -13.00 -25.40 7.29
CA LEU A 128 -12.55 -24.48 6.23
C LEU A 128 -11.22 -23.78 6.52
N TYR A 129 -10.31 -24.46 7.24
CA TYR A 129 -9.02 -23.91 7.62
C TYR A 129 -8.08 -23.78 6.42
N THR A 130 -8.23 -24.70 5.47
CA THR A 130 -7.60 -24.64 4.16
C THR A 130 -8.59 -24.06 3.17
N PHE A 131 -8.19 -23.00 2.48
CA PHE A 131 -9.03 -22.36 1.48
C PHE A 131 -8.90 -23.10 0.15
N ILE A 132 -10.03 -23.46 -0.43
CA ILE A 132 -10.11 -24.22 -1.68
C ILE A 132 -11.06 -23.46 -2.59
N PHE A 133 -10.51 -22.85 -3.63
CA PHE A 133 -11.26 -22.16 -4.68
C PHE A 133 -10.77 -22.72 -6.00
N GLU A 134 -11.42 -23.80 -6.44
CA GLU A 134 -10.92 -24.66 -7.50
C GLU A 134 -10.62 -23.87 -8.80
N PRO A 135 -9.50 -24.20 -9.48
CA PRO A 135 -8.59 -25.31 -9.21
C PRO A 135 -7.54 -25.00 -8.14
N ASN A 136 -7.57 -23.84 -7.50
CA ASN A 136 -6.50 -23.38 -6.61
C ASN A 136 -6.84 -23.63 -5.13
N GLY A 137 -5.81 -23.76 -4.31
CA GLY A 137 -5.94 -23.88 -2.86
C GLY A 137 -4.80 -23.21 -2.13
N LEU A 138 -5.10 -22.76 -0.91
CA LEU A 138 -4.17 -22.10 0.00
C LEU A 138 -4.30 -22.73 1.39
N PHE A 139 -3.25 -23.43 1.81
CA PHE A 139 -3.07 -23.82 3.21
C PHE A 139 -2.21 -22.78 3.93
N TYR A 140 -2.68 -22.32 5.08
CA TYR A 140 -1.94 -21.43 5.97
C TYR A 140 -2.05 -21.94 7.41
N SER A 141 -0.93 -22.42 7.96
CA SER A 141 -0.90 -23.17 9.21
C SER A 141 -1.35 -22.34 10.42
N SER A 142 -1.58 -23.04 11.54
CA SER A 142 -1.61 -22.43 12.86
C SER A 142 -0.31 -21.71 13.16
N HIS A 143 -0.31 -20.88 14.19
CA HIS A 143 0.94 -20.41 14.74
C HIS A 143 1.72 -21.61 15.29
N ILE A 144 2.96 -21.79 14.83
CA ILE A 144 3.85 -22.85 15.27
C ILE A 144 4.84 -22.23 16.24
N GLU A 145 4.57 -22.41 17.53
CA GLU A 145 5.40 -21.86 18.58
C GLU A 145 5.43 -22.82 19.78
N TYR A 146 6.65 -23.11 20.22
CA TYR A 146 6.97 -24.15 21.19
C TYR A 146 8.32 -23.87 21.87
N ALA A 147 8.61 -24.62 22.95
CA ALA A 147 9.83 -24.48 23.73
C ALA A 147 11.14 -24.70 22.92
N ASN A 148 12.16 -23.88 23.18
CA ASN A 148 13.41 -23.84 22.39
C ASN A 148 14.29 -25.10 22.49
N ASP A 149 14.01 -25.99 23.44
CA ASP A 149 14.67 -27.28 23.63
C ASP A 149 14.04 -28.41 22.78
N LEU A 150 13.02 -28.09 21.97
CA LEU A 150 12.37 -29.01 21.03
C LEU A 150 12.87 -28.80 19.60
N LYS A 151 13.03 -29.92 18.89
CA LYS A 151 13.19 -29.91 17.43
C LYS A 151 11.83 -30.13 16.76
N GLY A 152 11.39 -29.15 15.98
CA GLY A 152 10.08 -29.18 15.34
C GLY A 152 10.07 -29.67 13.89
N THR A 153 8.98 -30.35 13.56
CA THR A 153 8.64 -30.84 12.22
C THR A 153 7.16 -30.64 11.97
N ALA A 154 6.78 -30.49 10.70
CA ALA A 154 5.39 -30.44 10.29
C ALA A 154 5.14 -31.41 9.14
N GLU A 155 3.97 -32.04 9.16
CA GLU A 155 3.43 -32.91 8.13
C GLU A 155 2.06 -32.39 7.72
N ILE A 156 1.91 -32.00 6.46
CA ILE A 156 0.68 -31.47 5.88
C ILE A 156 0.20 -32.45 4.84
N VAL A 157 -0.92 -33.11 5.11
CA VAL A 157 -1.59 -33.99 4.16
C VAL A 157 -2.66 -33.19 3.43
N LEU A 158 -2.38 -32.88 2.16
CA LEU A 158 -3.26 -32.09 1.31
C LEU A 158 -4.50 -32.88 0.87
N PRO A 159 -5.58 -32.21 0.42
CA PRO A 159 -6.78 -32.86 -0.07
C PRO A 159 -6.52 -33.87 -1.21
N PRO A 160 -7.43 -34.83 -1.44
CA PRO A 160 -7.33 -35.75 -2.58
C PRO A 160 -7.16 -35.01 -3.91
N ASN A 161 -6.37 -35.59 -4.82
CA ASN A 161 -6.09 -35.04 -6.15
C ASN A 161 -5.31 -33.72 -6.16
N SER A 162 -4.70 -33.33 -5.04
CA SER A 162 -3.85 -32.15 -4.97
C SER A 162 -2.51 -32.35 -5.68
N THR A 163 -1.96 -31.27 -6.22
CA THR A 163 -0.57 -31.17 -6.66
C THR A 163 0.06 -29.89 -6.12
N VAL A 164 1.35 -29.95 -5.78
CA VAL A 164 2.09 -28.84 -5.16
C VAL A 164 3.52 -28.86 -5.68
N ALA A 165 4.04 -27.69 -6.08
CA ALA A 165 5.44 -27.55 -6.43
C ALA A 165 6.26 -27.14 -5.21
N SER A 166 7.57 -27.42 -5.24
CA SER A 166 8.46 -27.08 -4.14
C SER A 166 8.56 -25.57 -3.87
N ASP A 167 8.32 -24.73 -4.88
CA ASP A 167 8.38 -23.27 -4.78
C ASP A 167 7.07 -22.65 -4.27
N ASP A 168 6.00 -23.46 -4.22
CA ASP A 168 4.71 -23.08 -3.64
C ASP A 168 4.65 -23.29 -2.12
N VAL A 169 5.68 -23.92 -1.54
CA VAL A 169 5.82 -24.14 -0.11
C VAL A 169 6.74 -23.09 0.49
N SER A 170 6.26 -22.39 1.50
CA SER A 170 7.02 -21.35 2.21
C SER A 170 6.85 -21.48 3.72
N ILE A 171 7.88 -21.08 4.46
CA ILE A 171 7.81 -20.86 5.90
C ILE A 171 8.06 -19.38 6.19
N ILE A 172 7.26 -18.83 7.08
CA ILE A 172 7.34 -17.44 7.53
C ILE A 172 7.87 -17.49 8.96
N VAL A 173 9.04 -16.89 9.20
CA VAL A 173 9.68 -16.82 10.52
C VAL A 173 10.02 -15.36 10.77
N ASP A 174 9.51 -14.77 11.86
CA ASP A 174 9.75 -13.36 12.21
C ASP A 174 9.52 -12.38 11.03
N SER A 175 8.42 -12.56 10.29
CA SER A 175 8.07 -11.78 9.08
C SER A 175 8.98 -12.00 7.86
N THR A 176 9.93 -12.92 7.94
CA THR A 176 10.79 -13.30 6.80
C THR A 176 10.25 -14.55 6.13
N ILE A 177 10.02 -14.47 4.83
CA ILE A 177 9.58 -15.61 4.01
C ILE A 177 10.81 -16.37 3.54
N LYS A 178 10.84 -17.68 3.78
CA LYS A 178 11.94 -18.58 3.37
C LYS A 178 11.38 -19.88 2.80
N LYS A 179 12.23 -20.61 2.07
CA LYS A 179 11.95 -22.00 1.72
C LYS A 179 12.22 -22.87 2.95
N PRO A 180 11.33 -23.80 3.34
CA PRO A 180 11.54 -24.59 4.54
C PRO A 180 12.69 -25.59 4.38
N SER A 181 13.40 -25.85 5.47
CA SER A 181 14.47 -26.85 5.52
C SER A 181 13.90 -28.27 5.53
N ASN A 182 14.64 -29.22 4.95
CA ASN A 182 14.27 -30.64 4.84
C ASN A 182 12.88 -30.86 4.21
N LEU A 183 12.53 -30.03 3.22
CA LEU A 183 11.28 -30.15 2.49
C LEU A 183 11.22 -31.46 1.69
N LEU A 184 10.18 -32.25 1.96
CA LEU A 184 9.86 -33.48 1.25
C LEU A 184 8.40 -33.42 0.78
N ILE A 185 8.17 -33.70 -0.50
CA ILE A 185 6.84 -33.78 -1.10
C ILE A 185 6.69 -35.20 -1.66
N THR A 186 5.75 -35.97 -1.12
CA THR A 186 5.55 -37.38 -1.49
C THR A 186 4.09 -37.70 -1.73
N ARG A 187 3.84 -38.76 -2.52
CA ARG A 187 2.49 -39.31 -2.65
C ARG A 187 2.06 -39.95 -1.34
N PHE A 188 0.81 -39.72 -0.99
CA PHE A 188 0.18 -40.25 0.21
C PHE A 188 -1.05 -41.11 -0.18
N PRO A 189 -1.47 -42.09 0.66
CA PRO A 189 -2.67 -42.87 0.41
C PRO A 189 -3.89 -42.02 0.03
N LYS A 190 -4.85 -42.64 -0.69
CA LYS A 190 -6.06 -42.00 -1.21
C LYS A 190 -5.79 -40.86 -2.22
N ASN A 191 -4.71 -40.98 -2.99
CA ASN A 191 -4.31 -40.01 -4.01
C ASN A 191 -4.09 -38.58 -3.45
N ARG A 192 -3.54 -38.52 -2.24
CA ARG A 192 -3.21 -37.27 -1.54
C ARG A 192 -1.72 -36.99 -1.66
N VAL A 193 -1.30 -35.81 -1.21
CA VAL A 193 0.10 -35.42 -1.15
C VAL A 193 0.47 -35.12 0.30
N LEU A 194 1.60 -35.66 0.75
CA LEU A 194 2.21 -35.33 2.02
C LEU A 194 3.35 -34.33 1.77
N VAL A 195 3.27 -33.18 2.41
CA VAL A 195 4.34 -32.19 2.51
C VAL A 195 4.92 -32.27 3.92
N SER A 196 6.20 -32.61 4.04
CA SER A 196 6.91 -32.67 5.33
C SER A 196 8.08 -31.69 5.32
N CYS A 197 8.28 -30.95 6.42
CA CYS A 197 9.42 -30.07 6.56
C CYS A 197 9.80 -29.81 8.03
N SER A 198 11.01 -29.29 8.24
CA SER A 198 11.42 -28.79 9.56
C SER A 198 10.76 -27.46 9.88
N THR A 199 10.47 -27.22 11.16
CA THR A 199 9.91 -25.96 11.65
C THR A 199 10.87 -25.27 12.60
N GLU A 200 10.71 -23.96 12.71
CA GLU A 200 11.33 -23.13 13.74
C GLU A 200 10.22 -22.65 14.70
N SER A 201 10.55 -22.37 15.95
CA SER A 201 9.57 -21.74 16.86
C SER A 201 9.25 -20.32 16.35
N ASN A 202 8.05 -19.83 16.60
CA ASN A 202 7.51 -18.59 16.05
C ASN A 202 7.43 -18.58 14.51
N SER A 203 6.91 -19.66 13.92
CA SER A 203 6.77 -19.79 12.46
C SER A 203 5.34 -20.09 11.99
N ARG A 204 5.12 -19.93 10.68
CA ARG A 204 3.93 -20.38 9.96
C ARG A 204 4.29 -20.98 8.62
N ILE A 205 3.58 -22.01 8.20
CA ILE A 205 3.75 -22.67 6.91
C ILE A 205 2.63 -22.24 5.99
N MET A 206 2.99 -21.90 4.76
CA MET A 206 2.07 -21.54 3.70
C MET A 206 2.32 -22.42 2.48
N ILE A 207 1.26 -23.00 1.93
CA ILE A 207 1.31 -23.89 0.77
C ILE A 207 0.24 -23.47 -0.22
N TYR A 208 0.66 -23.09 -1.44
CA TYR A 208 -0.23 -23.05 -2.58
C TYR A 208 -0.28 -24.43 -3.24
N PHE A 209 -1.47 -24.87 -3.63
CA PHE A 209 -1.65 -26.15 -4.30
C PHE A 209 -2.77 -26.04 -5.34
N THR A 210 -2.82 -27.03 -6.23
CA THR A 210 -3.87 -27.12 -7.25
C THR A 210 -4.58 -28.45 -7.19
N LEU A 211 -5.87 -28.44 -7.54
CA LEU A 211 -6.77 -29.59 -7.58
C LEU A 211 -7.13 -29.88 -9.03
N LYS A 212 -7.19 -31.16 -9.40
CA LYS A 212 -7.51 -31.57 -10.78
C LYS A 212 -8.97 -31.36 -11.17
N ASN A 213 -9.88 -31.33 -10.21
CA ASN A 213 -11.30 -31.16 -10.48
C ASN A 213 -11.65 -29.68 -10.44
N LEU A 214 -12.34 -29.20 -11.48
CA LEU A 214 -13.00 -27.90 -11.45
C LEU A 214 -14.35 -28.08 -10.79
N LEU A 215 -14.60 -27.35 -9.71
CA LEU A 215 -15.91 -27.28 -9.10
C LEU A 215 -16.66 -26.09 -9.69
N LYS A 216 -17.96 -26.26 -9.93
CA LYS A 216 -18.80 -25.20 -10.46
C LYS A 216 -19.19 -24.28 -9.31
N GLU A 217 -18.92 -22.98 -9.45
CA GLU A 217 -19.46 -21.98 -8.54
C GLU A 217 -20.99 -21.99 -8.57
N GLU A 218 -21.59 -21.77 -7.40
CA GLU A 218 -23.01 -21.55 -7.26
C GLU A 218 -23.27 -20.05 -7.10
N GLU A 219 -24.47 -19.62 -7.49
CA GLU A 219 -24.95 -18.27 -7.34
C GLU A 219 -25.99 -18.24 -6.21
N TYR A 220 -25.84 -17.29 -5.30
CA TYR A 220 -26.76 -17.03 -4.21
C TYR A 220 -27.27 -15.60 -4.30
N ASP A 221 -28.59 -15.41 -4.26
CA ASP A 221 -29.20 -14.10 -4.43
C ASP A 221 -29.94 -13.63 -3.18
N LEU A 222 -29.89 -12.32 -2.91
CA LEU A 222 -30.75 -11.66 -1.93
C LEU A 222 -30.95 -10.18 -2.28
N GLY A 223 -32.17 -9.83 -2.68
CA GLY A 223 -32.51 -8.46 -3.07
C GLY A 223 -31.79 -8.06 -4.37
N ILE A 224 -30.96 -7.01 -4.31
CA ILE A 224 -30.14 -6.54 -5.45
C ILE A 224 -28.74 -7.17 -5.46
N PHE A 225 -28.44 -8.07 -4.53
CA PHE A 225 -27.11 -8.64 -4.36
C PHE A 225 -27.07 -10.09 -4.85
N SER A 226 -26.03 -10.42 -5.60
CA SER A 226 -25.70 -11.79 -6.01
C SER A 226 -24.30 -12.14 -5.53
N PHE A 227 -24.11 -13.36 -5.02
CA PHE A 227 -22.83 -13.85 -4.55
C PHE A 227 -22.46 -15.14 -5.28
N HIS A 228 -21.30 -15.15 -5.95
CA HIS A 228 -20.73 -16.34 -6.57
C HIS A 228 -19.70 -16.98 -5.65
N ALA A 229 -19.92 -18.24 -5.29
CA ALA A 229 -18.98 -18.99 -4.46
C ALA A 229 -19.12 -20.51 -4.66
N PRO A 230 -18.04 -21.28 -4.44
CA PRO A 230 -18.14 -22.72 -4.26
C PRO A 230 -19.10 -23.09 -3.12
N ALA A 231 -19.85 -24.19 -3.28
CA ALA A 231 -20.89 -24.64 -2.33
C ALA A 231 -20.42 -24.75 -0.87
N ARG A 232 -19.16 -25.10 -0.65
CA ARG A 232 -18.51 -25.16 0.68
C ARG A 232 -18.53 -23.82 1.44
N TYR A 233 -18.68 -22.70 0.74
CA TYR A 233 -18.74 -21.35 1.32
C TYR A 233 -20.16 -20.76 1.32
N ALA A 234 -21.19 -21.55 1.03
CA ALA A 234 -22.57 -21.08 0.92
C ALA A 234 -23.06 -20.33 2.17
N GLU A 235 -22.70 -20.80 3.36
CA GLU A 235 -23.12 -20.15 4.62
C GLU A 235 -22.52 -18.74 4.74
N TYR A 236 -21.23 -18.59 4.43
CA TYR A 236 -20.56 -17.29 4.44
C TYR A 236 -21.11 -16.34 3.37
N ALA A 237 -21.34 -16.85 2.15
CA ALA A 237 -21.97 -16.07 1.08
C ALA A 237 -23.35 -15.53 1.53
N ARG A 238 -24.22 -16.39 2.08
CA ARG A 238 -25.53 -15.99 2.60
C ARG A 238 -25.44 -15.01 3.76
N ARG A 239 -24.46 -15.18 4.65
CA ARG A 239 -24.21 -14.25 5.78
C ARG A 239 -23.85 -12.85 5.28
N ILE A 240 -22.98 -12.74 4.28
CA ILE A 240 -22.59 -11.46 3.67
C ILE A 240 -23.76 -10.84 2.89
N LEU A 241 -24.51 -11.64 2.14
CA LEU A 241 -25.73 -11.17 1.47
C LEU A 241 -26.74 -10.59 2.47
N ASN A 242 -26.96 -11.27 3.60
CA ASN A 242 -27.85 -10.78 4.65
C ASN A 242 -27.33 -9.49 5.29
N LEU A 243 -26.01 -9.37 5.51
CA LEU A 243 -25.38 -8.13 5.94
C LEU A 243 -25.70 -6.99 4.97
N TYR A 244 -25.45 -7.19 3.68
CA TYR A 244 -25.70 -6.21 2.63
C TYR A 244 -27.16 -5.80 2.56
N ASN A 245 -28.07 -6.76 2.54
CA ASN A 245 -29.51 -6.50 2.53
C ASN A 245 -29.97 -5.72 3.77
N ARG A 246 -29.39 -5.98 4.95
CA ARG A 246 -29.68 -5.22 6.19
C ARG A 246 -29.09 -3.81 6.18
N SER A 247 -27.91 -3.62 5.58
CA SER A 247 -27.27 -2.31 5.48
C SER A 247 -27.85 -1.42 4.38
N LEU A 248 -28.43 -2.03 3.33
CA LEU A 248 -28.87 -1.33 2.14
C LEU A 248 -29.83 -0.17 2.43
N PRO A 249 -30.86 -0.28 3.29
CA PRO A 249 -31.72 0.86 3.61
C PRO A 249 -30.97 2.05 4.21
N ILE A 250 -29.93 1.81 5.01
CA ILE A 250 -29.10 2.87 5.59
C ILE A 250 -28.27 3.54 4.49
N PHE A 251 -27.65 2.75 3.62
CA PHE A 251 -26.92 3.28 2.47
C PHE A 251 -27.81 4.10 1.53
N LEU A 252 -29.00 3.60 1.18
CA LEU A 252 -29.92 4.31 0.29
C LEU A 252 -30.43 5.62 0.90
N ASP A 253 -30.71 5.64 2.20
CA ASP A 253 -31.16 6.85 2.89
C ASP A 253 -30.08 7.93 2.93
N VAL A 254 -28.83 7.57 3.21
CA VAL A 254 -27.73 8.54 3.30
C VAL A 254 -27.23 8.97 1.93
N PHE A 255 -27.00 8.04 1.01
CA PHE A 255 -26.37 8.35 -0.27
C PHE A 255 -27.37 8.85 -1.32
N GLY A 256 -28.67 8.57 -1.15
CA GLY A 256 -29.72 9.02 -2.09
C GLY A 256 -29.57 8.42 -3.50
N VAL A 257 -28.98 7.24 -3.60
CA VAL A 257 -28.64 6.55 -4.85
C VAL A 257 -29.70 5.50 -5.23
N ASN A 258 -29.68 5.07 -6.49
CA ASN A 258 -30.46 3.93 -6.96
C ASN A 258 -29.52 2.89 -7.57
N VAL A 259 -29.38 1.75 -6.91
CA VAL A 259 -28.50 0.65 -7.33
C VAL A 259 -29.35 -0.58 -7.62
N THR A 260 -29.12 -1.20 -8.77
CA THR A 260 -29.99 -2.27 -9.29
C THR A 260 -29.38 -3.66 -9.17
N ASN A 261 -28.06 -3.78 -9.24
CA ASN A 261 -27.35 -5.05 -9.08
C ASN A 261 -25.94 -4.80 -8.54
N ILE A 262 -25.51 -5.60 -7.56
CA ILE A 262 -24.13 -5.69 -7.09
C ILE A 262 -23.76 -7.17 -6.96
N THR A 263 -22.71 -7.57 -7.67
CA THR A 263 -22.17 -8.92 -7.62
C THR A 263 -20.96 -9.00 -6.69
N VAL A 264 -20.82 -10.13 -6.00
CA VAL A 264 -19.79 -10.36 -4.98
C VAL A 264 -19.16 -11.73 -5.22
N THR A 265 -17.85 -11.85 -5.02
CA THR A 265 -17.14 -13.12 -5.06
C THR A 265 -16.04 -13.16 -4.00
N PHE A 266 -15.63 -14.37 -3.62
CA PHE A 266 -14.36 -14.55 -2.92
C PHE A 266 -13.18 -14.58 -3.89
N PHE A 267 -12.00 -14.29 -3.37
CA PHE A 267 -10.74 -14.62 -4.04
C PHE A 267 -9.75 -15.26 -3.07
N LEU A 268 -8.88 -16.12 -3.62
CA LEU A 268 -7.71 -16.62 -2.93
C LEU A 268 -6.57 -15.61 -3.01
N PRO A 269 -6.02 -15.11 -1.89
CA PRO A 269 -4.98 -14.12 -1.94
C PRO A 269 -3.64 -14.71 -2.38
N SER A 270 -2.92 -13.97 -3.20
CA SER A 270 -1.49 -14.17 -3.41
C SER A 270 -0.70 -13.88 -2.12
N ARG A 271 0.56 -14.31 -2.09
CA ARG A 271 1.46 -14.13 -0.95
C ARG A 271 1.61 -12.65 -0.58
N SER A 272 1.74 -11.78 -1.58
CA SER A 272 1.86 -10.34 -1.37
C SER A 272 0.57 -9.73 -0.82
N GLU A 273 -0.59 -10.12 -1.33
CA GLU A 273 -1.89 -9.59 -0.90
C GLU A 273 -2.22 -10.01 0.54
N LEU A 274 -1.91 -11.26 0.89
CA LEU A 274 -2.08 -11.74 2.26
C LEU A 274 -1.18 -10.98 3.24
N LEU A 275 0.08 -10.77 2.88
CA LEU A 275 1.04 -10.06 3.74
C LEU A 275 0.84 -8.55 3.79
N SER A 276 0.24 -7.95 2.76
CA SER A 276 -0.15 -6.54 2.77
C SER A 276 -1.43 -6.30 3.56
N GLY A 277 -2.16 -7.35 3.95
CA GLY A 277 -3.44 -7.23 4.64
C GLY A 277 -4.58 -6.75 3.73
N LEU A 278 -4.58 -7.14 2.46
CA LEU A 278 -5.66 -6.78 1.53
C LEU A 278 -6.96 -7.50 1.93
N GLY A 279 -7.93 -6.75 2.45
CA GLY A 279 -9.23 -7.28 2.88
C GLY A 279 -10.18 -7.58 1.72
N GLY A 280 -10.29 -6.65 0.77
CA GLY A 280 -11.13 -6.75 -0.40
C GLY A 280 -10.69 -5.74 -1.44
N TYR A 281 -11.35 -5.75 -2.59
CA TYR A 281 -11.22 -4.69 -3.59
C TYR A 281 -12.43 -4.65 -4.54
N VAL A 282 -12.61 -3.49 -5.15
CA VAL A 282 -13.56 -3.28 -6.27
C VAL A 282 -12.78 -2.77 -7.49
N PRO A 283 -12.69 -3.54 -8.59
CA PRO A 283 -12.02 -3.09 -9.80
C PRO A 283 -12.89 -2.04 -10.51
N PHE A 284 -12.29 -0.92 -10.92
CA PHE A 284 -12.97 0.06 -11.76
C PHE A 284 -12.74 -0.27 -13.24
N THR A 285 -13.79 -0.71 -13.93
CA THR A 285 -13.76 -1.06 -15.36
C THR A 285 -14.76 -0.23 -16.14
N GLY A 286 -14.38 0.31 -17.29
CA GLY A 286 -15.27 1.13 -18.11
C GLY A 286 -15.75 2.44 -17.44
N GLY A 287 -15.10 2.88 -16.36
CA GLY A 287 -15.49 4.07 -15.60
C GLY A 287 -16.48 3.82 -14.47
N GLN A 288 -16.89 2.56 -14.23
CA GLN A 288 -17.82 2.16 -13.18
C GLN A 288 -17.22 1.08 -12.26
N PRO A 289 -17.71 0.94 -11.01
CA PRO A 289 -17.38 -0.17 -10.12
C PRO A 289 -17.76 -1.51 -10.75
N GLY A 290 -16.84 -2.48 -10.72
CA GLY A 290 -17.11 -3.88 -11.03
C GLY A 290 -17.61 -4.65 -9.82
N ASP A 291 -17.34 -5.95 -9.79
CA ASP A 291 -17.76 -6.85 -8.73
C ASP A 291 -16.95 -6.60 -7.44
N ILE A 292 -17.56 -6.90 -6.29
CA ILE A 292 -16.87 -6.87 -5.00
C ILE A 292 -16.08 -8.17 -4.84
N HIS A 293 -14.76 -8.07 -4.66
CA HIS A 293 -13.89 -9.21 -4.38
C HIS A 293 -13.47 -9.21 -2.91
N LEU A 294 -13.87 -10.24 -2.16
CA LEU A 294 -13.56 -10.37 -0.74
C LEU A 294 -12.46 -11.42 -0.51
N ASN A 295 -11.46 -11.07 0.28
CA ASN A 295 -10.37 -11.99 0.60
C ASN A 295 -10.89 -13.06 1.57
N ILE A 296 -10.90 -14.30 1.09
CA ILE A 296 -11.42 -15.44 1.84
C ILE A 296 -10.66 -15.69 3.16
N PHE A 297 -9.42 -15.20 3.26
CA PHE A 297 -8.60 -15.32 4.48
C PHE A 297 -9.29 -14.74 5.72
N TYR A 298 -10.07 -13.66 5.56
CA TYR A 298 -10.73 -12.98 6.67
C TYR A 298 -11.93 -13.74 7.25
N MET A 299 -12.28 -14.91 6.69
CA MET A 299 -13.15 -15.87 7.39
C MET A 299 -12.51 -16.44 8.66
N ARG A 300 -11.17 -16.40 8.77
CA ARG A 300 -10.39 -16.92 9.90
C ARG A 300 -9.95 -15.85 10.90
N THR A 301 -10.38 -14.60 10.73
CA THR A 301 -10.07 -13.50 11.66
C THR A 301 -11.14 -13.35 12.74
N ILE A 302 -11.02 -12.32 13.57
CA ILE A 302 -12.02 -12.01 14.61
C ILE A 302 -13.40 -11.86 13.95
N SER A 303 -14.43 -12.37 14.62
CA SER A 303 -15.82 -12.27 14.13
C SER A 303 -16.20 -10.82 13.89
N GLY A 304 -16.78 -10.50 12.73
CA GLY A 304 -17.10 -9.15 12.31
C GLY A 304 -16.08 -8.53 11.36
N SER A 305 -14.83 -9.01 11.31
CA SER A 305 -13.80 -8.41 10.43
C SER A 305 -14.15 -8.51 8.94
N ILE A 306 -14.58 -9.69 8.46
CA ILE A 306 -14.98 -9.85 7.06
C ILE A 306 -16.25 -9.04 6.74
N GLU A 307 -17.14 -8.86 7.71
CA GLU A 307 -18.33 -8.00 7.55
C GLU A 307 -17.95 -6.53 7.41
N LEU A 308 -17.00 -6.03 8.21
CA LEU A 308 -16.51 -4.66 8.07
C LEU A 308 -15.84 -4.44 6.72
N ILE A 309 -15.00 -5.38 6.28
CA ILE A 309 -14.41 -5.35 4.94
C ILE A 309 -15.51 -5.34 3.87
N ALA A 310 -16.51 -6.21 4.00
CA ALA A 310 -17.61 -6.26 3.05
C ALA A 310 -18.36 -4.92 2.97
N LEU A 311 -18.65 -4.28 4.11
CA LEU A 311 -19.28 -2.96 4.16
C LEU A 311 -18.38 -1.85 3.59
N HIS A 312 -17.07 -1.96 3.79
CA HIS A 312 -16.07 -1.05 3.22
C HIS A 312 -16.15 -1.10 1.70
N GLU A 313 -16.06 -2.29 1.11
CA GLU A 313 -16.14 -2.45 -0.35
C GLU A 313 -17.50 -2.02 -0.92
N LEU A 314 -18.61 -2.32 -0.23
CA LEU A 314 -19.94 -1.85 -0.63
C LEU A 314 -20.04 -0.32 -0.61
N THR A 315 -19.35 0.35 0.32
CA THR A 315 -19.35 1.81 0.39
C THR A 315 -18.72 2.42 -0.86
N HIS A 316 -17.71 1.80 -1.47
CA HIS A 316 -17.12 2.30 -2.72
C HIS A 316 -18.16 2.39 -3.85
N HIS A 317 -19.04 1.40 -4.00
CA HIS A 317 -20.16 1.48 -4.95
C HIS A 317 -21.06 2.67 -4.62
N MET A 318 -21.45 2.84 -3.36
CA MET A 318 -22.38 3.90 -2.95
C MET A 318 -21.79 5.30 -3.16
N VAL A 319 -20.53 5.51 -2.80
CA VAL A 319 -19.79 6.76 -3.01
C VAL A 319 -19.72 7.10 -4.50
N TRP A 320 -19.42 6.11 -5.34
CA TRP A 320 -19.36 6.31 -6.79
C TRP A 320 -20.75 6.64 -7.38
N TYR A 321 -21.78 5.88 -7.03
CA TYR A 321 -23.15 6.13 -7.50
C TYR A 321 -23.70 7.48 -7.04
N ALA A 322 -23.22 8.00 -5.90
CA ALA A 322 -23.58 9.33 -5.40
C ALA A 322 -22.89 10.47 -6.16
N GLY A 323 -22.05 10.18 -7.16
CA GLY A 323 -21.42 11.18 -8.02
C GLY A 323 -20.02 11.61 -7.57
N VAL A 324 -19.37 10.85 -6.68
CA VAL A 324 -17.97 11.11 -6.29
C VAL A 324 -17.05 10.19 -7.11
N GLY A 325 -16.29 10.78 -8.05
CA GLY A 325 -15.41 9.99 -8.91
C GLY A 325 -14.22 9.37 -8.17
N PRO A 326 -13.59 8.32 -8.75
CA PRO A 326 -12.51 7.55 -8.11
C PRO A 326 -11.14 8.27 -8.12
N THR A 327 -11.08 9.49 -8.65
CA THR A 327 -9.83 10.27 -8.81
C THR A 327 -9.22 10.66 -7.47
N ARG A 328 -10.02 10.75 -6.41
CA ARG A 328 -9.58 11.10 -5.04
C ARG A 328 -9.78 9.93 -4.11
N LEU A 329 -8.77 9.06 -4.05
CA LEU A 329 -8.79 7.85 -3.21
C LEU A 329 -9.03 8.17 -1.74
N TRP A 330 -8.48 9.28 -1.22
CA TRP A 330 -8.71 9.67 0.17
C TRP A 330 -10.19 9.87 0.51
N VAL A 331 -11.03 10.24 -0.47
CA VAL A 331 -12.48 10.36 -0.26
C VAL A 331 -13.14 9.00 -0.22
N HIS A 332 -12.84 8.17 -1.23
CA HIS A 332 -13.36 6.81 -1.34
C HIS A 332 -13.02 5.97 -0.12
N GLU A 333 -11.74 5.88 0.22
CA GLU A 333 -11.23 5.06 1.31
C GLU A 333 -11.61 5.65 2.68
N GLY A 334 -11.59 6.98 2.82
CA GLY A 334 -11.99 7.64 4.05
C GLY A 334 -13.48 7.49 4.37
N MET A 335 -14.34 7.57 3.36
CA MET A 335 -15.77 7.29 3.49
C MET A 335 -16.00 5.80 3.74
N ALA A 336 -15.34 4.90 3.01
CA ALA A 336 -15.48 3.47 3.19
C ALA A 336 -15.09 3.01 4.61
N GLU A 337 -13.99 3.54 5.16
CA GLU A 337 -13.61 3.33 6.57
C GLU A 337 -14.67 3.88 7.54
N TYR A 338 -15.12 5.12 7.32
CA TYR A 338 -16.10 5.75 8.22
C TYR A 338 -17.44 5.00 8.22
N PHE A 339 -18.04 4.77 7.05
CA PHE A 339 -19.35 4.14 6.92
C PHE A 339 -19.32 2.66 7.31
N SER A 340 -18.28 1.91 6.96
CA SER A 340 -18.18 0.50 7.36
C SER A 340 -18.16 0.36 8.89
N MET A 341 -17.43 1.22 9.60
CA MET A 341 -17.40 1.22 11.06
C MET A 341 -18.73 1.66 11.69
N GLU A 342 -19.32 2.76 11.22
CA GLU A 342 -20.57 3.28 11.81
C GLU A 342 -21.76 2.35 11.53
N ILE A 343 -21.88 1.82 10.30
CA ILE A 343 -22.91 0.84 9.95
C ILE A 343 -22.66 -0.50 10.65
N GLY A 344 -21.40 -0.95 10.68
CA GLY A 344 -21.01 -2.16 11.39
C GLY A 344 -21.41 -2.12 12.87
N TRP A 345 -21.19 -0.96 13.52
CA TRP A 345 -21.61 -0.72 14.90
C TRP A 345 -23.13 -0.84 15.07
N ILE A 346 -23.91 -0.18 14.20
CA ILE A 346 -25.39 -0.23 14.21
C ILE A 346 -25.91 -1.66 14.02
N LEU A 347 -25.23 -2.46 13.18
CA LEU A 347 -25.66 -3.82 12.85
C LEU A 347 -25.22 -4.89 13.87
N GLY A 348 -24.47 -4.51 14.91
CA GLY A 348 -24.09 -5.37 16.04
C GLY A 348 -22.65 -5.88 16.02
N TYR A 349 -21.77 -5.35 15.16
CA TYR A 349 -20.36 -5.77 15.05
C TYR A 349 -19.42 -4.94 15.93
N GLY A 350 -19.87 -4.52 17.11
CA GLY A 350 -19.17 -3.57 17.97
C GLY A 350 -17.74 -3.98 18.35
N GLU A 351 -17.49 -5.26 18.61
CA GLU A 351 -16.15 -5.76 18.97
C GLU A 351 -15.14 -5.60 17.82
N ALA A 352 -15.52 -6.00 16.60
CA ALA A 352 -14.69 -5.82 15.41
C ALA A 352 -14.44 -4.33 15.14
N VAL A 353 -15.48 -3.50 15.28
CA VAL A 353 -15.38 -2.04 15.10
C VAL A 353 -14.43 -1.43 16.12
N SER A 354 -14.56 -1.79 17.41
CA SER A 354 -13.69 -1.28 18.47
C SER A 354 -12.24 -1.70 18.27
N THR A 355 -12.00 -2.93 17.84
CA THR A 355 -10.66 -3.44 17.55
C THR A 355 -10.02 -2.66 16.40
N HIS A 356 -10.71 -2.58 15.26
CA HIS A 356 -10.24 -1.83 14.08
C HIS A 356 -10.02 -0.35 14.39
N ARG A 357 -10.96 0.28 15.10
CA ARG A 357 -10.84 1.68 15.53
C ARG A 357 -9.60 1.92 16.40
N SER A 358 -9.30 1.00 17.32
CA SER A 358 -8.10 1.08 18.16
C SER A 358 -6.81 0.98 17.33
N GLU A 359 -6.80 0.15 16.30
CA GLU A 359 -5.67 0.05 15.36
C GLU A 359 -5.49 1.37 14.59
N VAL A 360 -6.57 1.91 14.04
CA VAL A 360 -6.57 3.21 13.34
C VAL A 360 -6.10 4.33 14.25
N GLU A 361 -6.56 4.38 15.51
CA GLU A 361 -6.13 5.37 16.50
C GLU A 361 -4.63 5.27 16.83
N ARG A 362 -4.09 4.06 16.92
CA ARG A 362 -2.63 3.86 17.08
C ARG A 362 -1.86 4.40 15.89
N ILE A 363 -2.35 4.19 14.67
CA ILE A 363 -1.72 4.74 13.45
C ILE A 363 -1.79 6.27 13.47
N LEU A 364 -2.95 6.83 13.80
CA LEU A 364 -3.17 8.28 13.90
C LEU A 364 -2.19 8.95 14.89
N ALA A 365 -1.91 8.28 16.02
CA ALA A 365 -0.94 8.77 17.00
C ALA A 365 0.49 8.90 16.43
N THR A 366 0.83 8.18 15.35
CA THR A 366 2.15 8.26 14.70
C THR A 366 2.28 9.36 13.66
N ILE A 367 1.18 9.85 13.09
CA ILE A 367 1.18 10.83 11.99
C ILE A 367 0.79 12.25 12.41
N GLY A 368 0.22 12.43 13.61
CA GLY A 368 -0.20 13.73 14.13
C GLY A 368 -1.39 14.33 13.38
N ASP A 369 -1.55 15.66 13.41
CA ASP A 369 -2.75 16.36 12.92
C ASP A 369 -2.62 16.93 11.49
N LYS A 370 -1.67 16.42 10.70
CA LYS A 370 -1.42 16.88 9.33
C LYS A 370 -1.82 15.81 8.33
N TYR A 371 -3.09 15.83 7.92
CA TYR A 371 -3.68 14.85 7.00
C TYR A 371 -3.56 15.20 5.51
N GLY A 372 -3.08 16.40 5.15
CA GLY A 372 -3.05 16.88 3.76
C GLY A 372 -2.20 16.06 2.79
N PHE A 373 -1.31 15.20 3.29
CA PHE A 373 -0.53 14.29 2.44
C PHE A 373 -1.42 13.34 1.62
N VAL A 374 -2.66 13.08 2.07
CA VAL A 374 -3.62 12.23 1.35
C VAL A 374 -4.02 12.78 -0.02
N GLN A 375 -3.82 14.08 -0.30
CA GLN A 375 -4.05 14.68 -1.63
C GLN A 375 -3.17 14.05 -2.72
N SER A 376 -2.01 13.50 -2.35
CA SER A 376 -1.08 12.85 -3.27
C SER A 376 -1.48 11.41 -3.62
N TRP A 377 -2.49 10.86 -2.94
CA TRP A 377 -2.93 9.50 -3.16
C TRP A 377 -3.76 9.39 -4.43
N SER A 378 -3.24 8.62 -5.38
CA SER A 378 -3.85 8.46 -6.70
C SER A 378 -3.80 7.00 -7.18
N MET A 379 -4.71 6.65 -8.08
CA MET A 379 -4.72 5.34 -8.73
C MET A 379 -3.40 5.10 -9.47
N GLY A 380 -2.78 3.94 -9.25
CA GLY A 380 -1.49 3.57 -9.86
C GLY A 380 -0.25 3.99 -9.08
N SER A 381 -0.42 4.68 -7.95
CA SER A 381 0.67 4.97 -7.01
C SER A 381 0.29 4.51 -5.60
N THR A 382 0.88 3.41 -5.13
CA THR A 382 0.69 2.95 -3.75
C THR A 382 1.75 3.59 -2.86
N PRO A 383 1.36 4.42 -1.87
CA PRO A 383 2.31 4.98 -0.92
C PRO A 383 3.02 3.89 -0.12
N SER A 384 4.25 4.15 0.33
CA SER A 384 5.01 3.19 1.15
C SER A 384 4.34 2.88 2.50
N ASN A 385 3.59 3.82 3.05
CA ASN A 385 2.77 3.63 4.24
C ASN A 385 1.30 3.90 3.92
N VAL A 386 0.69 3.01 3.13
CA VAL A 386 -0.71 3.13 2.72
C VAL A 386 -1.66 3.17 3.92
N ILE A 387 -1.35 2.44 4.99
CA ILE A 387 -2.16 2.36 6.22
C ILE A 387 -2.33 3.76 6.87
N ALA A 388 -1.30 4.61 6.83
CA ALA A 388 -1.42 5.99 7.28
C ALA A 388 -2.40 6.84 6.44
N TYR A 389 -2.51 6.55 5.14
CA TYR A 389 -3.45 7.25 4.25
C TYR A 389 -4.89 6.85 4.56
N TYR A 390 -5.17 5.56 4.78
CA TYR A 390 -6.48 5.10 5.26
C TYR A 390 -6.85 5.78 6.58
N ALA A 391 -5.96 5.73 7.58
CA ALA A 391 -6.21 6.31 8.89
C ALA A 391 -6.47 7.84 8.85
N ALA A 392 -5.64 8.58 8.12
CA ALA A 392 -5.82 10.03 7.95
C ALA A 392 -7.13 10.37 7.23
N SER A 393 -7.46 9.61 6.19
CA SER A 393 -8.70 9.78 5.43
C SER A 393 -9.93 9.52 6.29
N TYR A 394 -9.95 8.39 7.02
CA TYR A 394 -10.98 8.10 8.02
C TYR A 394 -11.13 9.25 9.02
N LYS A 395 -10.02 9.78 9.55
CA LYS A 395 -10.05 10.84 10.56
C LYS A 395 -10.68 12.13 10.05
N ILE A 396 -10.46 12.48 8.78
CA ILE A 396 -11.12 13.63 8.14
C ILE A 396 -12.65 13.45 8.18
N PHE A 397 -13.16 12.33 7.67
CA PHE A 397 -14.60 12.09 7.64
C PHE A 397 -15.17 11.91 9.05
N LYS A 398 -14.53 11.14 9.92
CA LYS A 398 -14.96 11.00 11.31
C LYS A 398 -15.11 12.35 12.01
N THR A 399 -14.14 13.26 11.81
CA THR A 399 -14.16 14.59 12.44
C THR A 399 -15.28 15.47 11.88
N LEU A 400 -15.54 15.42 10.57
CA LEU A 400 -16.65 16.17 9.94
C LEU A 400 -18.01 15.59 10.37
N GLY A 401 -18.17 14.27 10.32
CA GLY A 401 -19.35 13.56 10.80
C GLY A 401 -19.66 13.89 12.26
N ASP A 402 -18.69 13.73 13.17
CA ASP A 402 -18.88 14.03 14.60
C ASP A 402 -19.30 15.47 14.85
N LYS A 403 -18.81 16.41 14.05
CA LYS A 403 -19.06 17.84 14.23
C LYS A 403 -20.40 18.30 13.64
N TYR A 404 -20.79 17.76 12.48
CA TYR A 404 -21.90 18.31 11.68
C TYR A 404 -23.16 17.43 11.65
N GLY A 405 -23.14 16.26 12.31
CA GLY A 405 -24.35 15.45 12.55
C GLY A 405 -24.35 14.05 11.95
N GLY A 406 -23.17 13.47 11.72
CA GLY A 406 -23.00 12.07 11.27
C GLY A 406 -23.66 11.79 9.93
N PHE A 407 -24.49 10.76 9.87
CA PHE A 407 -25.20 10.37 8.64
C PHE A 407 -26.11 11.46 8.07
N GLU A 408 -26.78 12.26 8.91
CA GLU A 408 -27.60 13.38 8.43
C GLU A 408 -26.77 14.47 7.74
N TYR A 409 -25.52 14.67 8.20
CA TYR A 409 -24.59 15.55 7.51
C TYR A 409 -24.19 15.01 6.15
N TYR A 410 -23.86 13.71 6.07
CA TYR A 410 -23.48 13.10 4.81
C TYR A 410 -24.63 12.98 3.82
N LYS A 411 -25.86 12.85 4.30
CA LYS A 411 -27.06 12.93 3.46
C LYS A 411 -27.16 14.27 2.73
N ARG A 412 -27.02 15.37 3.46
CA ARG A 412 -26.94 16.72 2.86
C ARG A 412 -25.75 16.86 1.92
N PHE A 413 -24.60 16.25 2.25
CA PHE A 413 -23.43 16.26 1.37
C PHE A 413 -23.72 15.60 0.02
N PHE A 414 -24.34 14.42 0.01
CA PHE A 414 -24.66 13.73 -1.25
C PHE A 414 -25.78 14.42 -2.03
N GLU A 415 -26.72 15.09 -1.37
CA GLU A 415 -27.67 16.00 -2.03
C GLU A 415 -26.95 17.13 -2.76
N VAL A 416 -25.98 17.79 -2.11
CA VAL A 416 -25.17 18.84 -2.73
C VAL A 416 -24.33 18.29 -3.91
N VAL A 417 -23.72 17.11 -3.76
CA VAL A 417 -22.96 16.48 -4.86
C VAL A 417 -23.85 16.22 -6.07
N LYS A 418 -25.08 15.76 -5.85
CA LYS A 418 -26.07 15.53 -6.91
C LYS A 418 -26.43 16.83 -7.64
N ASP A 419 -26.63 17.93 -6.90
CA ASP A 419 -26.90 19.25 -7.47
C ASP A 419 -25.71 19.79 -8.29
N MET A 420 -24.48 19.40 -7.94
CA MET A 420 -23.26 19.72 -8.69
C MET A 420 -23.04 18.81 -9.93
N GLY A 421 -23.82 17.73 -10.09
CA GLY A 421 -23.74 16.78 -11.21
C GLY A 421 -22.60 15.75 -11.10
N SER A 422 -21.52 16.06 -10.39
CA SER A 422 -20.51 15.13 -9.82
C SER A 422 -19.35 15.93 -9.22
N VAL A 423 -18.55 15.32 -8.35
CA VAL A 423 -17.34 15.93 -7.79
C VAL A 423 -16.12 15.03 -8.01
N ASN A 424 -15.03 15.62 -8.48
CA ASN A 424 -13.86 14.87 -8.96
C ASN A 424 -12.51 15.48 -8.52
N ASP A 425 -12.51 16.58 -7.77
CA ASP A 425 -11.30 17.20 -7.25
C ASP A 425 -11.45 17.70 -5.82
N ASP A 426 -10.33 18.04 -5.18
CA ASP A 426 -10.33 18.43 -3.77
C ASP A 426 -11.17 19.69 -3.53
N SER A 427 -11.17 20.67 -4.45
CA SER A 427 -11.91 21.93 -4.26
C SER A 427 -13.43 21.75 -4.36
N SER A 428 -13.91 20.96 -5.33
CA SER A 428 -15.33 20.61 -5.46
C SER A 428 -15.82 19.80 -4.26
N ILE A 429 -15.06 18.79 -3.85
CA ILE A 429 -15.40 17.94 -2.71
C ILE A 429 -15.45 18.75 -1.41
N ILE A 430 -14.43 19.57 -1.14
CA ILE A 430 -14.39 20.41 0.07
C ILE A 430 -15.48 21.47 0.04
N THR A 431 -15.81 22.04 -1.12
CA THR A 431 -16.93 22.97 -1.27
C THR A 431 -18.25 22.29 -0.94
N ALA A 432 -18.50 21.10 -1.48
CA ALA A 432 -19.71 20.32 -1.18
C ALA A 432 -19.82 19.96 0.30
N LEU A 433 -18.73 19.51 0.94
CA LEU A 433 -18.66 19.28 2.39
C LEU A 433 -18.96 20.55 3.19
N GLY A 434 -18.48 21.69 2.71
CA GLY A 434 -18.71 23.03 3.24
C GLY A 434 -20.17 23.46 3.18
N GLN A 435 -20.80 23.29 2.02
CA GLN A 435 -22.19 23.62 1.78
C GLN A 435 -23.13 22.73 2.62
N ALA A 436 -22.85 21.44 2.73
CA ALA A 436 -23.60 20.51 3.59
C ALA A 436 -23.52 20.86 5.09
N ALA A 437 -22.43 21.52 5.48
CA ALA A 437 -22.21 22.03 6.84
C ALA A 437 -22.84 23.42 7.05
N ASN A 438 -23.40 24.04 6.00
CA ASN A 438 -23.80 25.46 5.96
C ASN A 438 -22.67 26.42 6.38
N ASN A 439 -21.40 26.01 6.16
CA ASN A 439 -20.22 26.80 6.56
C ASN A 439 -18.97 26.44 5.74
N THR A 440 -18.97 26.80 4.46
CA THR A 440 -17.86 26.49 3.53
C THR A 440 -16.52 27.06 3.99
N THR A 441 -16.51 28.28 4.53
CA THR A 441 -15.28 28.94 5.01
C THR A 441 -14.64 28.13 6.14
N GLU A 442 -15.42 27.69 7.13
CA GLU A 442 -14.88 26.93 8.25
C GLU A 442 -14.31 25.58 7.82
N VAL A 443 -15.03 24.85 6.97
CA VAL A 443 -14.58 23.55 6.45
C VAL A 443 -13.29 23.74 5.65
N LEU A 444 -13.23 24.74 4.76
CA LEU A 444 -12.02 25.05 4.00
C LEU A 444 -10.82 25.35 4.93
N GLU A 445 -11.04 26.13 6.00
CA GLU A 445 -10.00 26.40 6.99
C GLU A 445 -9.58 25.16 7.80
N MET A 446 -10.49 24.21 8.06
CA MET A 446 -10.13 22.90 8.64
C MET A 446 -9.18 22.13 7.73
N PHE A 447 -9.50 22.04 6.43
CA PHE A 447 -8.64 21.37 5.45
C PHE A 447 -7.27 22.03 5.32
N LYS A 448 -7.21 23.37 5.29
CA LYS A 448 -5.92 24.11 5.31
C LYS A 448 -5.12 23.81 6.59
N ARG A 449 -5.75 23.75 7.76
CA ARG A 449 -5.08 23.38 9.02
C ARG A 449 -4.53 21.96 8.99
N TRP A 450 -5.26 21.02 8.38
CA TRP A 450 -4.78 19.66 8.13
C TRP A 450 -3.67 19.59 7.08
N GLY A 451 -3.37 20.68 6.39
CA GLY A 451 -2.25 20.78 5.44
C GLY A 451 -2.64 20.54 3.99
N PHE A 452 -3.92 20.61 3.65
CA PHE A 452 -4.33 20.63 2.25
C PHE A 452 -3.86 21.91 1.58
N THR A 453 -3.39 21.80 0.35
CA THR A 453 -2.85 22.90 -0.45
C THR A 453 -3.56 23.02 -1.79
N GLY A 454 -3.58 24.23 -2.35
CA GLY A 454 -4.20 24.48 -3.65
C GLY A 454 -5.73 24.28 -3.67
N VAL A 455 -6.39 24.41 -2.52
CA VAL A 455 -7.84 24.26 -2.36
C VAL A 455 -8.50 25.61 -2.06
N SER A 456 -9.62 25.86 -2.71
CA SER A 456 -10.47 27.06 -2.55
C SER A 456 -11.93 26.72 -2.81
N ALA A 457 -12.84 27.55 -2.32
CA ALA A 457 -14.26 27.41 -2.63
C ALA A 457 -14.53 27.70 -4.12
N ILE A 458 -15.51 27.01 -4.72
CA ILE A 458 -15.84 27.16 -6.16
C ILE A 458 -16.17 28.63 -6.50
N GLU A 459 -16.87 29.33 -5.62
CA GLU A 459 -17.26 30.73 -5.80
C GLU A 459 -16.04 31.66 -5.82
N GLU A 460 -15.05 31.40 -4.96
CA GLU A 460 -13.77 32.14 -4.95
C GLU A 460 -12.99 31.91 -6.25
N ILE A 461 -12.98 30.66 -6.74
CA ILE A 461 -12.31 30.30 -7.99
C ILE A 461 -12.95 31.04 -9.17
N ALA A 462 -14.28 31.14 -9.22
CA ALA A 462 -14.99 31.91 -10.24
C ALA A 462 -14.57 33.39 -10.25
N ILE A 463 -14.43 34.00 -9.06
CA ILE A 463 -13.96 35.39 -8.92
C ILE A 463 -12.52 35.54 -9.44
N ILE A 464 -11.62 34.61 -9.09
CA ILE A 464 -10.23 34.62 -9.56
C ILE A 464 -10.17 34.49 -11.08
N MET A 465 -10.99 33.62 -11.66
CA MET A 465 -11.06 33.43 -13.11
C MET A 465 -11.52 34.68 -13.83
N GLU A 466 -12.55 35.36 -13.32
CA GLU A 466 -13.03 36.61 -13.92
C GLU A 466 -11.99 37.73 -13.80
N LYS A 467 -11.30 37.82 -12.67
CA LYS A 467 -10.16 38.74 -12.51
C LYS A 467 -9.03 38.42 -13.49
N ALA A 468 -8.70 37.14 -13.66
CA ALA A 468 -7.66 36.68 -14.57
C ALA A 468 -8.01 37.04 -16.02
N ARG A 469 -9.26 36.81 -16.44
CA ARG A 469 -9.78 37.17 -17.75
C ARG A 469 -9.61 38.66 -18.03
N LYS A 470 -10.09 39.53 -17.13
CA LYS A 470 -9.95 40.99 -17.25
C LYS A 470 -8.50 41.43 -17.35
N THR A 471 -7.64 40.90 -16.47
CA THR A 471 -6.21 41.24 -16.44
C THR A 471 -5.52 40.91 -17.77
N VAL A 472 -5.89 39.79 -18.41
CA VAL A 472 -5.31 39.36 -19.69
C VAL A 472 -5.88 40.14 -20.87
N GLU A 473 -7.16 40.51 -20.85
CA GLU A 473 -7.80 41.32 -21.88
C GLU A 473 -7.17 42.71 -21.99
N ASP A 474 -6.87 43.33 -20.85
CA ASP A 474 -6.30 44.68 -20.75
C ASP A 474 -4.83 44.77 -21.19
N LEU A 475 -4.14 43.64 -21.40
CA LEU A 475 -2.75 43.65 -21.86
C LEU A 475 -2.61 44.25 -23.25
N SER A 476 -1.61 45.13 -23.42
CA SER A 476 -1.26 45.65 -24.74
C SER A 476 -0.81 44.53 -25.70
N ILE A 477 -1.19 44.67 -26.97
CA ILE A 477 -0.75 43.76 -28.04
C ILE A 477 0.77 43.79 -28.27
N LEU A 478 1.47 44.83 -27.80
CA LEU A 478 2.93 44.92 -27.88
C LEU A 478 3.64 43.91 -26.95
N LEU A 479 2.90 43.35 -25.99
CA LEU A 479 3.42 42.41 -25.00
C LEU A 479 3.37 40.94 -25.46
N GLN A 480 3.48 40.71 -26.77
CA GLN A 480 3.65 39.36 -27.30
C GLN A 480 5.07 38.83 -27.01
N PRO A 481 5.27 37.50 -26.89
CA PRO A 481 4.28 36.43 -26.96
C PRO A 481 3.53 36.18 -25.64
N PHE A 482 3.83 36.92 -24.56
CA PHE A 482 3.31 36.62 -23.22
C PHE A 482 1.82 36.90 -23.07
N LYS A 483 1.27 37.87 -23.83
CA LYS A 483 -0.18 38.03 -23.95
C LYS A 483 -0.85 36.76 -24.48
N LEU A 484 -0.32 36.17 -25.57
CA LEU A 484 -0.85 34.92 -26.13
C LEU A 484 -0.75 33.76 -25.14
N ILE A 485 0.38 33.61 -24.45
CA ILE A 485 0.56 32.56 -23.42
C ILE A 485 -0.49 32.72 -22.31
N ALA A 486 -0.72 33.95 -21.83
CA ALA A 486 -1.73 34.21 -20.82
C ALA A 486 -3.16 33.90 -21.31
N GLN A 487 -3.48 34.21 -22.57
CA GLN A 487 -4.77 33.86 -23.19
C GLN A 487 -4.98 32.35 -23.31
N ILE A 488 -3.94 31.59 -23.66
CA ILE A 488 -4.00 30.11 -23.67
C ILE A 488 -4.29 29.59 -22.27
N LEU A 489 -3.59 30.11 -21.24
CA LEU A 489 -3.82 29.71 -19.85
C LEU A 489 -5.25 30.01 -19.38
N ILE A 490 -5.84 31.16 -19.74
CA ILE A 490 -7.26 31.44 -19.46
C ILE A 490 -8.18 30.43 -20.15
N SER A 491 -7.90 30.10 -21.41
CA SER A 491 -8.71 29.13 -22.16
C SER A 491 -8.68 27.74 -21.49
N MET A 492 -7.50 27.30 -21.06
CA MET A 492 -7.33 26.07 -20.28
C MET A 492 -8.04 26.14 -18.92
N ALA A 493 -8.03 27.31 -18.25
CA ALA A 493 -8.74 27.51 -17.00
C ALA A 493 -10.27 27.37 -17.17
N LEU A 494 -10.83 28.01 -18.21
CA LEU A 494 -12.25 27.92 -18.54
C LEU A 494 -12.66 26.49 -18.91
N GLU A 495 -11.86 25.81 -19.72
CA GLU A 495 -12.10 24.42 -20.07
C GLU A 495 -12.08 23.52 -18.82
N ALA A 496 -11.06 23.65 -17.98
CA ALA A 496 -10.96 22.91 -16.72
C ALA A 496 -12.16 23.18 -15.80
N TYR A 497 -12.58 24.43 -15.65
CA TYR A 497 -13.73 24.82 -14.85
C TYR A 497 -15.03 24.21 -15.38
N SER A 498 -15.24 24.26 -16.70
CA SER A 498 -16.43 23.69 -17.34
C SER A 498 -16.53 22.15 -17.18
N LYS A 499 -15.39 21.49 -16.99
CA LYS A 499 -15.28 20.05 -16.74
C LYS A 499 -15.29 19.69 -15.24
N GLY A 500 -15.47 20.66 -14.34
CA GLY A 500 -15.48 20.44 -12.89
C GLY A 500 -14.09 20.24 -12.26
N TYR A 501 -13.00 20.57 -12.98
CA TYR A 501 -11.63 20.52 -12.47
C TYR A 501 -11.19 21.88 -11.89
N TYR A 502 -11.90 22.34 -10.88
CA TYR A 502 -11.71 23.62 -10.19
C TYR A 502 -10.29 23.86 -9.67
N SER A 503 -9.62 22.86 -9.08
CA SER A 503 -8.23 23.06 -8.60
C SER A 503 -7.27 23.33 -9.77
N ARG A 504 -7.48 22.68 -10.92
CA ARG A 504 -6.70 22.95 -12.14
C ARG A 504 -7.08 24.30 -12.76
N ALA A 505 -8.36 24.63 -12.78
CA ALA A 505 -8.85 25.92 -13.26
C ALA A 505 -8.19 27.07 -12.49
N MET A 506 -8.15 26.97 -11.16
CA MET A 506 -7.48 27.94 -10.30
C MET A 506 -5.97 28.03 -10.59
N LEU A 507 -5.29 26.90 -10.76
CA LEU A 507 -3.87 26.88 -11.11
C LEU A 507 -3.61 27.61 -12.44
N TYR A 508 -4.39 27.33 -13.48
CA TYR A 508 -4.27 27.98 -14.77
C TYR A 508 -4.62 29.47 -14.71
N ALA A 509 -5.67 29.85 -13.99
CA ALA A 509 -6.06 31.26 -13.81
C ALA A 509 -4.98 32.07 -13.06
N ASN A 510 -4.45 31.54 -11.96
CA ASN A 510 -3.35 32.19 -11.23
C ASN A 510 -2.07 32.29 -12.08
N SER A 511 -1.78 31.26 -12.89
CA SER A 511 -0.66 31.29 -13.83
C SER A 511 -0.87 32.37 -14.91
N ALA A 512 -2.08 32.50 -15.44
CA ALA A 512 -2.42 33.54 -16.40
C ALA A 512 -2.22 34.95 -15.81
N VAL A 513 -2.71 35.20 -14.59
CA VAL A 513 -2.49 36.47 -13.87
C VAL A 513 -0.99 36.73 -13.69
N THR A 514 -0.22 35.72 -13.28
CA THR A 514 1.22 35.86 -13.04
C THR A 514 1.96 36.19 -14.34
N VAL A 515 1.67 35.49 -15.43
CA VAL A 515 2.25 35.77 -16.75
C VAL A 515 1.86 37.17 -17.22
N ALA A 516 0.59 37.55 -17.07
CA ALA A 516 0.08 38.85 -17.46
C ALA A 516 0.74 40.00 -16.70
N ALA A 517 0.80 39.91 -15.37
CA ALA A 517 1.40 40.92 -14.50
C ALA A 517 2.89 41.14 -14.81
N ASN A 518 3.60 40.08 -15.24
CA ASN A 518 5.03 40.14 -15.56
C ASN A 518 5.32 40.31 -17.05
N ALA A 519 4.29 40.37 -17.92
CA ALA A 519 4.45 40.42 -19.37
C ALA A 519 5.36 41.57 -19.85
N PRO A 520 5.32 42.80 -19.31
CA PRO A 520 6.24 43.87 -19.70
C PRO A 520 7.71 43.52 -19.49
N ILE A 521 8.06 42.96 -18.33
CA ILE A 521 9.43 42.60 -17.98
C ILE A 521 9.88 41.42 -18.85
N LEU A 522 9.03 40.40 -18.98
CA LEU A 522 9.31 39.23 -19.81
C LEU A 522 9.52 39.60 -21.29
N CYS A 523 8.73 40.55 -21.82
CA CYS A 523 8.91 41.10 -23.16
C CYS A 523 10.23 41.84 -23.30
N LEU A 524 10.58 42.72 -22.35
CA LEU A 524 11.83 43.47 -22.39
C LEU A 524 13.05 42.53 -22.43
N ILE A 525 13.04 41.48 -21.58
CA ILE A 525 14.11 40.47 -21.57
C ILE A 525 14.15 39.73 -22.91
N THR A 526 13.01 39.27 -23.40
CA THR A 526 12.92 38.46 -24.62
C THR A 526 13.34 39.26 -25.85
N TYR A 527 12.78 40.46 -26.04
CA TYR A 527 13.12 41.34 -27.15
C TYR A 527 14.57 41.82 -27.04
N GLY A 528 15.04 42.16 -25.84
CA GLY A 528 16.44 42.52 -25.61
C GLY A 528 17.40 41.39 -26.01
N PHE A 529 17.07 40.14 -25.66
CA PHE A 529 17.85 38.96 -26.03
C PHE A 529 17.83 38.71 -27.54
N VAL A 530 16.67 38.85 -28.19
CA VAL A 530 16.53 38.72 -29.65
C VAL A 530 17.34 39.79 -30.36
N ILE A 531 17.23 41.06 -29.95
CA ILE A 531 18.02 42.18 -30.50
C ILE A 531 19.51 41.93 -30.31
N PHE A 532 19.95 41.49 -29.12
CA PHE A 532 21.34 41.16 -28.85
C PHE A 532 21.85 40.03 -29.79
N PHE A 533 21.06 38.98 -29.99
CA PHE A 533 21.41 37.89 -30.90
C PHE A 533 21.49 38.35 -32.36
N ILE A 534 20.53 39.15 -32.82
CA ILE A 534 20.52 39.73 -34.17
C ILE A 534 21.76 40.62 -34.35
N ALA A 535 22.06 41.50 -33.38
CA ALA A 535 23.23 42.37 -33.41
C ALA A 535 24.54 41.55 -33.45
N ARG A 536 24.64 40.47 -32.66
CA ARG A 536 25.80 39.57 -32.65
C ARG A 536 25.97 38.83 -33.98
N LEU A 537 24.89 38.37 -34.59
CA LEU A 537 24.91 37.74 -35.91
C LEU A 537 25.30 38.73 -37.02
N ALA A 538 24.77 39.95 -36.97
CA ALA A 538 25.13 41.03 -37.89
C ALA A 538 26.59 41.44 -37.73
N TYR A 539 27.10 41.54 -36.50
CA TYR A 539 28.51 41.80 -36.21
C TYR A 539 29.41 40.69 -36.76
N LYS A 540 29.08 39.41 -36.52
CA LYS A 540 29.79 38.27 -37.11
C LYS A 540 29.82 38.29 -38.65
N ARG A 541 28.75 38.77 -39.30
CA ARG A 541 28.71 38.94 -40.77
C ARG A 541 29.53 40.14 -41.27
N ARG A 542 29.75 41.17 -40.45
CA ARG A 542 30.56 42.35 -40.80
C ARG A 542 32.07 42.16 -40.58
N VAL A 543 32.48 41.17 -39.80
CA VAL A 543 33.89 40.75 -39.75
C VAL A 543 34.23 40.07 -41.08
N LYS A 544 34.88 40.81 -41.99
CA LYS A 544 35.34 40.34 -43.30
C LYS A 544 36.13 39.02 -43.15
N PRO A 545 36.02 38.07 -44.13
CA PRO A 545 36.91 36.93 -44.17
C PRO A 545 38.37 37.41 -44.18
N LYS A 546 39.25 36.68 -43.47
CA LYS A 546 40.69 36.95 -43.42
C LYS A 546 41.23 37.32 -44.82
N PRO A 547 42.09 38.34 -44.96
CA PRO A 547 42.67 38.68 -46.26
C PRO A 547 43.37 37.46 -46.85
N SER A 548 43.07 37.19 -48.13
CA SER A 548 43.70 36.12 -48.92
C SER A 548 45.22 36.29 -48.93
N LYS A 549 45.95 35.20 -48.65
CA LYS A 549 47.41 35.17 -48.77
C LYS A 549 47.83 35.64 -50.18
N PRO A 550 48.90 36.44 -50.32
CA PRO A 550 49.38 36.85 -51.65
C PRO A 550 49.74 35.60 -52.47
N GLU A 551 49.18 35.55 -53.68
CA GLU A 551 49.36 34.46 -54.63
C GLU A 551 50.85 34.29 -54.96
N LEU A 552 51.36 33.09 -54.68
CA LEU A 552 52.76 32.75 -54.85
C LEU A 552 53.01 32.29 -56.27
N LEU A 553 53.72 33.11 -57.03
CA LEU A 553 54.16 32.76 -58.38
C LEU A 553 55.47 31.96 -58.27
N PHE A 554 55.46 30.74 -58.78
CA PHE A 554 56.62 29.85 -58.83
C PHE A 554 57.02 29.63 -60.28
N CYS A 555 58.32 29.74 -60.57
CA CYS A 555 58.85 29.45 -61.90
C CYS A 555 58.41 28.04 -62.34
N PRO A 556 57.72 27.88 -63.48
CA PRO A 556 57.23 26.56 -63.91
C PRO A 556 58.36 25.61 -64.29
N TYR A 557 59.56 26.13 -64.59
CA TYR A 557 60.70 25.32 -65.01
C TYR A 557 61.54 24.78 -63.85
N CYS A 558 61.71 25.54 -62.77
CA CYS A 558 62.58 25.15 -61.65
C CYS A 558 61.92 25.21 -60.27
N GLY A 559 60.66 25.67 -60.20
CA GLY A 559 59.91 25.78 -58.95
C GLY A 559 60.36 26.92 -58.03
N ALA A 560 61.33 27.76 -58.42
CA ALA A 560 61.78 28.85 -57.58
C ALA A 560 60.71 29.93 -57.41
N ARG A 561 60.58 30.48 -56.20
CA ARG A 561 59.62 31.53 -55.87
C ARG A 561 60.02 32.85 -56.53
N LEU A 562 59.10 33.46 -57.28
CA LEU A 562 59.36 34.69 -58.02
C LEU A 562 58.66 35.90 -57.40
N PRO A 563 59.31 37.07 -57.39
CA PRO A 563 58.62 38.33 -57.10
C PRO A 563 57.63 38.66 -58.23
N ARG A 564 56.53 39.36 -57.90
CA ARG A 564 55.49 39.73 -58.87
C ARG A 564 56.09 40.58 -60.01
N GLY A 565 55.79 40.19 -61.25
CA GLY A 565 56.23 40.89 -62.46
C GLY A 565 57.59 40.46 -63.02
N ALA A 566 58.23 39.41 -62.47
CA ALA A 566 59.50 38.90 -62.99
C ALA A 566 59.34 38.29 -64.39
N LEU A 567 60.02 38.87 -65.39
CA LEU A 567 60.03 38.38 -66.77
C LEU A 567 60.98 37.19 -66.98
N TYR A 568 61.99 37.03 -66.13
CA TYR A 568 62.95 35.92 -66.16
C TYR A 568 63.16 35.36 -64.75
N CYS A 569 63.37 34.06 -64.63
CA CYS A 569 63.71 33.43 -63.37
C CYS A 569 65.18 33.72 -63.02
N PRO A 570 65.50 34.35 -61.88
CA PRO A 570 66.87 34.67 -61.52
C PRO A 570 67.71 33.43 -61.18
N TYR A 571 67.08 32.28 -60.97
CA TYR A 571 67.77 31.03 -60.63
C TYR A 571 68.08 30.15 -61.84
N CYS A 572 67.18 30.09 -62.84
CA CYS A 572 67.38 29.23 -64.02
C CYS A 572 67.52 30.01 -65.34
N GLY A 573 67.43 31.34 -65.32
CA GLY A 573 67.59 32.23 -66.48
C GLY A 573 66.46 32.17 -67.50
N GLN A 574 65.49 31.27 -67.35
CA GLN A 574 64.38 31.09 -68.30
C GLN A 574 63.36 32.22 -68.21
N ARG A 575 62.81 32.63 -69.36
CA ARG A 575 61.75 33.63 -69.43
C ARG A 575 60.46 33.04 -68.89
N VAL A 576 59.80 33.77 -67.98
CA VAL A 576 58.58 33.32 -67.31
C VAL A 576 57.42 34.11 -67.90
N GLN A 577 56.59 33.44 -68.70
CA GLN A 577 55.28 33.95 -69.12
C GLN A 577 54.25 33.29 -68.22
N TYR A 578 53.51 34.10 -67.47
CA TYR A 578 52.31 33.67 -66.73
C TYR A 578 51.06 34.07 -67.50
#